data_AF-A0A2V8Y3X4-F1
#
_entry.id   AF-A0A2V8Y3X4-F1
#
_cell.length_a   1.000
_cell.length_b   1.000
_cell.length_c   1.000
_cell.angle_alpha   90.00
_cell.angle_beta   90.00
_cell.angle_gamma   90.00
#
_symmetry.space_group_name_H-M   'P 1'
#
loop_
_entity.id
_entity.type
_entity.pdbx_description
1 polymer ?
#
loop_
_entity_poly.entity_id
_entity_poly.type
_entity_poly.pdbx_seq_one_letter_code
_entity_poly.pdbx_strand_id
1 'polypeptide(L)' 'MPLGSPGQTVKVEGGLLQGTAEDGLQVYRGIPYAAPPVGDLRWRPPQPAPKWEGVHTAEQ' A
#
# COMPACT_ATOMS: atom_id res chain seq x y z
N MET A 1 14.78 -0.46 -21.35
CA MET A 1 14.79 -0.93 -19.95
C MET A 1 13.33 -0.96 -19.54
N PRO A 2 12.66 -2.12 -19.42
CA PRO A 2 11.26 -2.11 -19.04
C PRO A 2 11.15 -1.68 -17.58
N LEU A 3 10.54 -0.52 -17.37
CA LEU A 3 9.89 -0.15 -16.11
C LEU A 3 8.94 -1.30 -15.76
N GLY A 4 9.01 -1.79 -14.52
CA GLY A 4 8.35 -3.03 -14.08
C GLY A 4 6.92 -3.17 -14.58
N SER A 5 6.56 -4.39 -15.02
CA SER A 5 5.20 -4.69 -15.45
C SER A 5 4.21 -4.45 -14.30
N PRO A 6 2.98 -3.99 -14.59
CA PRO A 6 1.95 -3.89 -13.56
C PRO A 6 1.83 -5.25 -12.88
N GLY A 7 2.11 -5.27 -11.58
CA GLY A 7 2.13 -6.46 -10.76
C GLY A 7 0.72 -6.93 -10.45
N GLN A 8 0.63 -8.00 -9.69
CA GLN A 8 -0.65 -8.62 -9.38
C GLN A 8 -1.51 -7.74 -8.47
N THR A 9 -2.80 -7.62 -8.77
CA THR A 9 -3.76 -7.00 -7.86
C THR A 9 -4.20 -8.00 -6.79
N VAL A 10 -3.97 -7.68 -5.52
CA VAL A 10 -4.30 -8.49 -4.34
C VAL A 10 -5.32 -7.80 -3.45
N LYS A 11 -6.21 -8.56 -2.82
CA LYS A 11 -7.19 -8.05 -1.87
C LYS A 11 -6.62 -8.09 -0.45
N VAL A 12 -6.62 -6.94 0.23
CA VAL A 12 -6.20 -6.82 1.64
C VAL A 12 -7.32 -6.22 2.49
N GLU A 13 -7.14 -6.16 3.82
CA GLU A 13 -8.12 -5.56 4.73
C GLU A 13 -8.44 -4.08 4.43
N GLY A 14 -7.46 -3.35 3.88
CA GLY A 14 -7.59 -1.94 3.49
C GLY A 14 -8.30 -1.70 2.15
N GLY A 15 -8.40 -2.70 1.26
CA GLY A 15 -8.92 -2.55 -0.10
C GLY A 15 -8.19 -3.42 -1.13
N LEU A 16 -8.23 -3.04 -2.40
CA LEU A 16 -7.45 -3.71 -3.47
C LEU A 16 -6.08 -3.05 -3.60
N LEU A 17 -5.01 -3.84 -3.71
CA LEU A 17 -3.63 -3.39 -3.83
C LEU A 17 -3.04 -3.90 -5.13
N GLN A 18 -2.46 -3.02 -5.92
CA GLN A 18 -1.73 -3.39 -7.13
C GLN A 18 -0.25 -3.12 -6.90
N GLY A 19 0.54 -4.19 -6.91
CA GLY A 19 2.00 -4.10 -6.80
C GLY A 19 2.68 -3.98 -8.16
N THR A 20 3.98 -4.19 -8.16
CA THR A 20 4.82 -4.24 -9.36
C THR A 20 5.56 -5.57 -9.41
N ALA A 21 5.76 -6.11 -10.61
CA ALA A 21 6.61 -7.29 -10.79
C ALA A 21 8.03 -6.84 -11.16
N GLU A 22 8.99 -7.03 -10.26
CA GLU A 22 10.43 -6.75 -10.47
C GLU A 22 11.23 -8.06 -10.30
N ASP A 23 12.11 -8.40 -11.25
CA ASP A 23 12.99 -9.60 -11.17
C ASP A 23 12.29 -10.93 -10.81
N GLY A 24 11.03 -11.10 -11.24
CA GLY A 24 10.22 -12.28 -10.92
C GLY A 24 9.60 -12.28 -9.51
N LEU A 25 9.79 -11.20 -8.74
CA LEU A 25 9.17 -10.97 -7.44
C LEU A 25 7.99 -10.01 -7.57
N GLN A 26 6.95 -10.25 -6.77
CA GLN A 26 5.85 -9.31 -6.59
C GLN A 26 6.22 -8.35 -5.45
N VAL A 27 6.36 -7.08 -5.79
CA VAL A 27 6.81 -6.03 -4.88
C VAL A 27 5.63 -5.10 -4.62
N TYR A 28 5.36 -4.84 -3.34
CA TYR A 28 4.34 -3.89 -2.89
C TYR A 28 4.99 -2.93 -1.89
N ARG A 29 5.11 -1.66 -2.26
CA ARG A 29 5.72 -0.60 -1.43
C ARG A 29 4.70 0.50 -1.12
N GLY A 30 4.89 1.20 -0.02
CA GLY A 30 4.02 2.33 0.35
C GLY A 30 2.64 1.97 0.90
N ILE A 31 2.39 0.70 1.26
CA ILE A 31 1.09 0.29 1.83
C ILE A 31 0.90 0.93 3.21
N PRO A 32 -0.13 1.78 3.41
CA PRO A 32 -0.41 2.36 4.71
C PRO A 32 -0.99 1.29 5.64
N TYR A 33 -0.24 0.89 6.67
CA TYR A 33 -0.67 -0.08 7.67
C TYR A 33 -1.37 0.59 8.88
N ALA A 34 -1.07 1.85 9.13
CA ALA A 34 -1.64 2.65 10.20
C ALA A 34 -1.94 4.06 9.72
N ALA A 35 -2.89 4.73 10.37
CA ALA A 35 -3.12 6.15 10.14
C ALA A 35 -1.84 6.94 10.47
N PRO A 36 -1.46 7.93 9.64
CA PRO A 36 -0.23 8.68 9.86
C PRO A 36 -0.27 9.36 11.24
N PRO A 37 0.75 9.18 12.11
CA PRO A 37 0.75 9.67 13.49
C PRO A 37 1.12 11.16 13.56
N VAL A 38 0.44 11.98 12.76
CA VAL A 38 0.64 13.43 12.63
C VAL A 38 -0.48 14.19 13.33
N GLY A 39 -0.21 15.43 13.75
CA GLY A 39 -1.18 16.27 14.47
C GLY A 39 -1.56 15.68 15.83
N ASP A 40 -2.86 15.58 16.10
CA ASP A 40 -3.44 15.06 17.35
C ASP A 40 -3.16 13.56 17.61
N LEU A 41 -2.66 12.84 16.60
CA LEU A 41 -2.26 11.43 16.69
C LEU A 41 -0.80 11.26 17.11
N ARG A 42 -0.01 12.34 17.19
CA ARG A 42 1.35 12.29 17.71
C ARG A 42 1.25 11.89 19.19
N TRP A 43 1.89 10.77 19.56
CA TRP A 43 1.85 10.13 20.90
C TRP A 43 0.60 9.29 21.23
N ARG A 44 -0.26 9.00 20.27
CA ARG A 44 -1.36 8.03 20.44
C ARG A 44 -0.99 6.66 19.90
N PRO A 45 -1.61 5.57 20.39
CA PRO A 45 -1.47 4.26 19.77
C PRO A 45 -1.88 4.31 18.28
N PRO A 46 -1.23 3.51 17.42
CA PRO A 46 -1.51 3.49 15.99
C PRO A 46 -2.98 3.18 15.74
N GLN A 47 -3.66 4.07 15.03
CA GLN A 47 -5.04 3.85 14.60
C GLN A 47 -5.02 3.05 13.29
N PRO A 48 -6.02 2.18 13.06
CA PRO A 48 -6.13 1.43 11.80
C PRO A 48 -6.11 2.38 10.60
N ALA A 49 -5.36 2.02 9.56
CA ALA A 49 -5.32 2.81 8.34
C ALA A 49 -6.73 2.95 7.73
N PRO A 50 -7.08 4.14 7.20
CA PRO A 50 -8.32 4.30 6.48
C PRO A 50 -8.33 3.36 5.25
N LYS A 51 -9.45 2.67 5.07
CA LYS A 51 -9.67 1.84 3.88
C LYS A 51 -9.71 2.73 2.65
N TRP A 52 -9.16 2.27 1.54
CA TRP A 52 -9.20 2.97 0.27
C TRP A 52 -10.27 2.36 -0.63
N GLU A 53 -10.99 3.22 -1.35
CA GLU A 53 -11.93 2.81 -2.39
C GLU A 53 -11.19 2.72 -3.74
N GLY A 54 -11.30 1.57 -4.42
CA GLY A 54 -10.58 1.29 -5.67
C GLY A 54 -9.29 0.49 -5.47
N VAL A 55 -8.37 0.61 -6.44
CA VAL A 55 -7.09 -0.09 -6.45
C VAL A 55 -5.99 0.87 -6.01
N HIS A 56 -5.32 0.57 -4.90
CA HIS A 56 -4.16 1.33 -4.42
C HIS A 56 -2.89 0.81 -5.08
N THR A 57 -2.19 1.70 -5.77
CA THR A 57 -0.96 1.38 -6.48
C THR A 57 0.23 1.46 -5.52
N ALA A 58 0.80 0.30 -5.17
CA ALA A 58 1.87 0.13 -4.20
C ALA A 58 3.25 0.08 -4.88
N GLU A 59 3.62 1.19 -5.52
CA GLU A 59 4.86 1.33 -6.30
C GLU A 59 5.88 2.29 -5.65
N GLN A 60 5.55 2.86 -4.47
CA GLN A 60 6.29 3.98 -3.86
C GLN A 60 7.10 3.62 -2.62
#